data_AF-A0A2S7NW69-F1
#
_entry.id   AF-A0A2S7NW69-F1
#
_cell.length_a   1.000
_cell.length_b   1.000
_cell.length_c   1.000
_cell.angle_alpha   90.00
_cell.angle_beta   90.00
_cell.angle_gamma   90.00
#
_symmetry.space_group_name_H-M   'P 1'
#
loop_
_entity.id
_entity.type
_entity.pdbx_description
1 polymer ?
#
loop_
_entity_poly.entity_id
_entity_poly.type
_entity_poly.pdbx_seq_one_letter_code
_entity_poly.pdbx_strand_id
1 'polypeptide(L)'
;MASRSIHEEHQYLDLIREILDEGEKRPDRTGTGTLSIFAPRPLKFKLNDNGRPILPLLTTKRVFTRAIIAELLWFIQGSTSSLPLSEAGVKIWDGNGSREFLDSRGLKHRELYQRSCDMGLGVPFNIASYALLCHMIAHVCDLVPGSLTHVMGDAHVYLDHIDALRTQLEREPREFPELEIKRERGGSIDGWKLEDFEIKGYDPHKSIAMKMSV
;
A
#
# COMPACT_ATOMS: atom_id res chain seq x y z
N MET A 1 22.55 13.86 -24.16
CA MET A 1 21.17 13.86 -23.62
C MET A 1 21.15 12.93 -22.44
N ALA A 2 20.85 13.40 -21.23
CA ALA A 2 20.70 12.50 -20.09
C ALA A 2 19.52 11.56 -20.37
N SER A 3 19.77 10.25 -20.37
CA SER A 3 18.70 9.26 -20.34
C SER A 3 17.81 9.59 -19.14
N ARG A 4 16.56 10.01 -19.38
CA ARG A 4 15.57 10.19 -18.33
C ARG A 4 15.41 8.81 -17.69
N SER A 5 15.80 8.63 -16.42
CA SER A 5 15.57 7.34 -15.77
C SER A 5 14.07 7.08 -15.73
N ILE A 6 13.67 5.86 -16.09
CA ILE A 6 12.28 5.44 -16.05
C ILE A 6 11.78 5.58 -14.60
N HIS A 7 10.61 6.19 -14.41
CA HIS A 7 10.04 6.45 -13.08
C HIS A 7 9.78 5.15 -12.34
N GLU A 8 10.07 5.10 -11.02
CA GLU A 8 10.01 3.86 -10.25
C GLU A 8 8.59 3.25 -10.17
N GLU A 9 7.54 4.05 -10.34
CA GLU A 9 6.13 3.59 -10.43
C GLU A 9 5.88 2.64 -11.61
N HIS A 10 6.67 2.70 -12.68
CA HIS A 10 6.53 1.74 -13.79
C HIS A 10 6.74 0.29 -13.35
N GLN A 11 7.53 0.04 -12.30
CA GLN A 11 7.66 -1.32 -11.76
C GLN A 11 6.31 -1.91 -11.33
N TYR A 12 5.43 -1.07 -10.75
CA TYR A 12 4.08 -1.48 -10.36
C TYR A 12 3.16 -1.65 -11.59
N LEU A 13 3.20 -0.69 -12.53
CA LEU A 13 2.37 -0.72 -13.74
C LEU A 13 2.73 -1.87 -14.67
N ASP A 14 4.02 -2.13 -14.85
CA ASP A 14 4.51 -3.20 -15.71
C ASP A 14 4.14 -4.57 -15.13
N LEU A 15 4.18 -4.74 -13.80
CA LEU A 15 3.71 -5.96 -13.15
C LEU A 15 2.19 -6.15 -13.31
N ILE A 16 1.39 -5.09 -13.24
CA ILE A 16 -0.04 -5.21 -13.58
C ILE A 16 -0.20 -5.67 -15.03
N ARG A 17 0.55 -5.08 -15.96
CA ARG A 17 0.48 -5.43 -17.39
C ARG A 17 0.85 -6.90 -17.61
N GLU A 18 1.93 -7.37 -16.98
CA GLU A 18 2.34 -8.77 -16.99
C GLU A 18 1.24 -9.70 -16.46
N ILE A 19 0.61 -9.38 -15.33
CA ILE A 19 -0.50 -10.19 -14.78
C ILE A 19 -1.72 -10.21 -15.71
N LEU A 20 -2.03 -9.09 -16.37
CA LEU A 20 -3.17 -9.03 -17.30
C LEU A 20 -2.93 -9.80 -18.60
N ASP A 21 -1.68 -9.84 -19.07
CA ASP A 21 -1.31 -10.47 -20.34
C ASP A 21 -1.00 -11.97 -20.17
N GLU A 22 -0.33 -12.34 -19.07
CA GLU A 22 0.24 -13.68 -18.87
C GLU A 22 -0.29 -14.41 -17.61
N GLY A 23 -1.08 -13.74 -16.77
CA GLY A 23 -1.54 -14.30 -15.49
C GLY A 23 -2.44 -15.53 -15.64
N GLU A 24 -2.22 -16.52 -14.77
CA GLU A 24 -3.05 -17.72 -14.71
C GLU A 24 -4.40 -17.40 -14.07
N LYS A 25 -5.49 -17.84 -14.70
CA LYS A 25 -6.84 -17.70 -14.12
C LYS A 25 -7.03 -18.69 -12.98
N ARG A 26 -7.24 -18.19 -11.76
CA ARG A 26 -7.41 -19.02 -10.55
C ARG A 26 -8.74 -18.71 -9.85
N PRO A 27 -9.45 -19.74 -9.34
CA PRO A 27 -10.54 -19.52 -8.40
C PRO A 27 -9.96 -19.02 -7.07
N ASP A 28 -10.72 -18.20 -6.34
CA ASP A 28 -10.31 -17.67 -5.04
C ASP A 28 -11.43 -17.85 -4.00
N ARG A 29 -11.12 -17.62 -2.72
CA ARG A 29 -12.05 -17.85 -1.60
C ARG A 29 -13.27 -16.92 -1.60
N THR A 30 -13.21 -15.76 -2.26
CA THR A 30 -14.32 -14.80 -2.35
C THR A 30 -15.29 -15.15 -3.48
N GLY A 31 -14.90 -16.07 -4.37
CA GLY A 31 -15.69 -16.47 -5.54
C GLY A 31 -15.59 -15.51 -6.73
N THR A 32 -14.76 -14.46 -6.65
CA THR A 32 -14.56 -13.48 -7.73
C THR A 32 -13.70 -14.07 -8.85
N GLY A 33 -12.70 -14.88 -8.48
CA GLY A 33 -11.63 -15.33 -9.36
C GLY A 33 -10.55 -14.25 -9.55
N THR A 34 -9.36 -14.69 -9.96
CA THR A 34 -8.18 -13.84 -10.15
C THR A 34 -7.40 -14.21 -11.42
N LEU A 35 -6.62 -13.26 -11.93
CA LEU A 35 -5.42 -13.53 -12.75
C LEU A 35 -4.20 -13.40 -11.83
N SER A 36 -3.31 -14.40 -11.82
CA SER A 36 -2.20 -14.47 -10.86
C SER A 36 -0.88 -14.86 -11.51
N ILE A 37 0.22 -14.28 -11.00
CA ILE A 37 1.60 -14.70 -11.27
C ILE A 37 2.24 -15.04 -9.93
N PHE A 38 2.93 -16.18 -9.89
CA PHE A 38 3.62 -16.64 -8.69
C PHE A 38 5.04 -16.07 -8.61
N ALA A 39 5.40 -15.50 -7.45
CA ALA A 39 6.73 -14.98 -7.17
C ALA A 39 7.27 -14.03 -8.26
N PRO A 40 6.55 -12.94 -8.58
CA PRO A 40 7.02 -11.98 -9.59
C PRO A 40 8.30 -11.28 -9.15
N ARG A 41 8.94 -10.56 -10.07
CA ARG A 41 10.11 -9.74 -9.77
C ARG A 41 9.80 -8.75 -8.62
N PRO A 42 10.69 -8.64 -7.60
CA PRO A 42 10.49 -7.68 -6.51
C PRO A 42 10.45 -6.23 -7.00
N LEU A 43 9.58 -5.42 -6.40
CA LEU A 43 9.53 -3.97 -6.60
C LEU A 43 10.52 -3.30 -5.66
N LYS A 44 11.27 -2.31 -6.15
CA LYS A 44 12.26 -1.56 -5.36
C LYS A 44 12.06 -0.06 -5.50
N PHE A 45 11.85 0.62 -4.38
CA PHE A 45 11.64 2.06 -4.36
C PHE A 45 12.68 2.77 -3.49
N LYS A 46 13.21 3.88 -3.98
CA LYS A 46 14.04 4.79 -3.17
C LYS A 46 13.15 5.51 -2.16
N LEU A 47 13.63 5.60 -0.93
CA LEU A 47 12.96 6.37 0.14
C LEU A 47 13.69 7.70 0.42
N ASN A 48 14.83 7.91 -0.22
CA ASN A 48 15.61 9.12 -0.13
C ASN A 48 16.31 9.40 -1.47
N ASP A 49 16.40 10.67 -1.83
CA ASP A 49 17.25 11.15 -2.90
C ASP A 49 18.04 12.37 -2.42
N ASN A 50 19.34 12.20 -2.18
CA ASN A 50 20.25 13.25 -1.73
C ASN A 50 19.72 14.08 -0.53
N GLY A 51 19.16 13.41 0.48
CA GLY A 51 18.61 14.06 1.68
C GLY A 51 17.12 14.40 1.59
N ARG A 52 16.52 14.33 0.40
CA ARG A 52 15.07 14.51 0.21
C ARG A 52 14.32 13.21 0.52
N PRO A 53 13.45 13.14 1.54
CA PRO A 53 12.67 11.95 1.84
C PRO A 53 11.57 11.76 0.78
N ILE A 54 11.53 10.57 0.18
CA ILE A 54 10.55 10.20 -0.85
C ILE A 54 9.58 9.19 -0.25
N LEU A 55 8.28 9.40 -0.47
CA LEU A 55 7.24 8.42 -0.18
C LEU A 55 6.74 7.84 -1.51
N PRO A 56 6.97 6.55 -1.80
CA PRO A 56 6.48 5.89 -3.01
C PRO A 56 4.95 5.71 -2.99
N LEU A 57 4.23 6.82 -3.19
CA LEU A 57 2.78 6.89 -3.17
C LEU A 57 2.28 7.03 -4.60
N LEU A 58 1.64 5.96 -5.12
CA LEU A 58 1.21 5.90 -6.52
C LEU A 58 0.50 7.18 -6.96
N THR A 59 0.88 7.66 -8.14
CA THR A 59 0.38 8.89 -8.72
C THR A 59 -0.59 8.62 -9.86
N THR A 60 -0.52 7.47 -10.51
CA THR A 60 -1.47 7.02 -11.54
C THR A 60 -2.89 6.82 -11.00
N LYS A 61 -3.06 6.71 -9.67
CA LYS A 61 -4.36 6.70 -9.00
C LYS A 61 -4.24 7.38 -7.64
N ARG A 62 -5.23 8.20 -7.26
CA ARG A 62 -5.32 8.72 -5.88
C ARG A 62 -5.45 7.58 -4.86
N VAL A 63 -4.44 7.47 -4.00
CA VAL A 63 -4.41 6.60 -2.82
C VAL A 63 -4.91 7.36 -1.58
N PHE A 64 -5.69 6.69 -0.72
CA PHE A 64 -6.30 7.29 0.47
C PHE A 64 -5.32 7.34 1.66
N THR A 65 -4.46 8.35 1.68
CA THR A 65 -3.34 8.50 2.62
C THR A 65 -3.71 8.53 4.09
N ARG A 66 -4.83 9.16 4.45
CA ARG A 66 -5.31 9.21 5.85
C ARG A 66 -5.52 7.80 6.41
N ALA A 67 -6.07 6.89 5.61
CA ALA A 67 -6.27 5.51 6.02
C ALA A 67 -4.94 4.76 6.23
N ILE A 68 -3.95 5.00 5.36
CA ILE A 68 -2.60 4.42 5.48
C ILE A 68 -1.96 4.78 6.81
N ILE A 69 -1.93 6.08 7.13
CA ILE A 69 -1.29 6.54 8.36
C ILE A 69 -2.05 6.02 9.59
N ALA A 70 -3.39 6.09 9.58
CA ALA A 70 -4.21 5.62 10.70
C ALA A 70 -4.04 4.12 10.99
N GLU A 71 -4.03 3.27 9.94
CA GLU A 71 -3.81 1.84 10.10
C GLU A 71 -2.40 1.53 10.63
N LEU A 72 -1.38 2.24 10.13
CA LEU A 72 -0.02 2.00 10.61
C LEU A 72 0.13 2.37 12.09
N LEU A 73 -0.43 3.50 12.52
CA LEU A 73 -0.45 3.88 13.93
C LEU A 73 -1.20 2.85 14.79
N TRP A 74 -2.30 2.31 14.26
CA TRP A 74 -3.06 1.24 14.90
C TRP A 74 -2.23 -0.04 15.09
N PHE A 75 -1.42 -0.43 14.09
CA PHE A 75 -0.48 -1.54 14.22
C PHE A 75 0.62 -1.28 15.25
N ILE A 76 1.24 -0.10 15.22
CA ILE A 76 2.34 0.26 16.13
C ILE A 76 1.86 0.24 17.58
N GLN A 77 0.63 0.67 17.83
CA GLN A 77 -0.01 0.59 19.15
C GLN A 77 -0.37 -0.84 19.58
N GLY A 78 -0.18 -1.84 18.70
CA GLY A 78 -0.57 -3.23 18.95
C GLY A 78 -2.09 -3.42 19.07
N SER A 79 -2.89 -2.49 18.56
CA SER A 79 -4.34 -2.58 18.65
C SER A 79 -4.88 -3.61 17.66
N THR A 80 -5.87 -4.39 18.09
CA THR A 80 -6.53 -5.40 17.26
C THR A 80 -8.04 -5.17 17.13
N SER A 81 -8.55 -4.08 17.71
CA SER A 81 -9.94 -3.63 17.58
C SER A 81 -10.06 -2.67 16.40
N SER A 82 -11.02 -2.86 15.49
CA SER A 82 -11.24 -1.92 14.38
C SER A 82 -11.90 -0.60 14.81
N LEU A 83 -12.43 -0.51 16.04
CA LEU A 83 -13.17 0.66 16.52
C LEU A 83 -12.38 1.97 16.40
N PRO A 84 -11.10 2.07 16.81
CA PRO A 84 -10.34 3.32 16.68
C PRO A 84 -10.14 3.75 15.21
N LEU A 85 -10.07 2.79 14.28
CA LEU A 85 -10.01 3.10 12.85
C LEU A 85 -11.35 3.66 12.36
N SER A 86 -12.47 3.00 12.71
CA SER A 86 -13.80 3.45 12.34
C SER A 86 -14.12 4.84 12.93
N GLU A 87 -13.74 5.10 14.19
CA GLU A 87 -13.84 6.42 14.85
C GLU A 87 -13.02 7.50 14.13
N ALA A 88 -11.85 7.14 13.58
CA ALA A 88 -11.03 8.04 12.76
C ALA A 88 -11.57 8.24 11.32
N GLY A 89 -12.70 7.60 10.98
CA GLY A 89 -13.32 7.63 9.65
C GLY A 89 -12.71 6.64 8.65
N VAL A 90 -11.93 5.67 9.13
CA VAL A 90 -11.20 4.69 8.31
C VAL A 90 -11.91 3.33 8.37
N LYS A 91 -12.52 2.93 7.26
CA LYS A 91 -13.43 1.77 7.18
C LYS A 91 -12.84 0.55 6.46
N ILE A 92 -11.53 0.53 6.23
CA ILE A 92 -10.86 -0.49 5.40
C ILE A 92 -10.96 -1.91 5.99
N TRP A 93 -11.13 -2.04 7.31
CA TRP A 93 -11.33 -3.32 8.00
C TRP A 93 -12.80 -3.66 8.30
N ASP A 94 -13.76 -2.76 8.01
CA ASP A 94 -15.16 -2.94 8.43
C ASP A 94 -15.75 -4.23 7.82
N GLY A 95 -15.45 -4.52 6.55
CA GLY A 95 -15.92 -5.73 5.86
C GLY A 95 -15.38 -7.01 6.52
N ASN A 96 -14.05 -7.11 6.67
CA ASN A 96 -13.39 -8.28 7.25
C ASN A 96 -13.51 -8.37 8.79
N GLY A 97 -13.91 -7.29 9.45
CA GLY A 97 -14.18 -7.22 10.89
C GLY A 97 -15.66 -7.43 11.24
N SER A 98 -16.54 -7.50 10.24
CA SER A 98 -17.98 -7.68 10.47
C SER A 98 -18.29 -9.02 11.14
N ARG A 99 -19.35 -9.05 11.96
CA ARG A 99 -19.78 -10.28 12.68
C ARG A 99 -20.13 -11.39 11.69
N GLU A 100 -20.85 -11.03 10.62
CA GLU A 100 -21.21 -11.92 9.52
C GLU A 100 -19.97 -12.57 8.88
N PHE A 101 -18.95 -11.77 8.53
CA PHE A 101 -17.72 -12.29 7.95
C PHE A 101 -16.96 -13.19 8.94
N LEU A 102 -16.79 -12.76 10.19
CA LEU A 102 -16.04 -13.53 11.17
C LEU A 102 -16.70 -14.88 11.51
N ASP A 103 -18.03 -14.93 11.61
CA ASP A 103 -18.80 -16.16 11.82
C ASP A 103 -18.66 -17.13 10.65
N SER A 104 -18.68 -16.62 9.42
CA SER A 104 -18.52 -17.43 8.21
C SER A 104 -17.15 -18.12 8.09
N ARG A 105 -16.13 -17.63 8.82
CA ARG A 105 -14.74 -18.10 8.70
C ARG A 105 -14.26 -18.97 9.87
N GLY A 106 -15.05 -19.14 10.94
CA GLY A 106 -14.67 -19.96 12.09
C GLY A 106 -13.41 -19.49 12.84
N LEU A 107 -13.02 -18.23 12.66
CA LEU A 107 -11.72 -17.70 13.12
C LEU A 107 -11.74 -17.35 14.61
N LYS A 108 -10.90 -18.03 15.41
CA LYS A 108 -10.72 -17.79 16.85
C LYS A 108 -9.32 -17.33 17.29
N HIS A 109 -8.25 -17.40 16.45
CA HIS A 109 -6.90 -16.84 16.72
C HIS A 109 -6.14 -16.47 15.43
N ARG A 110 -5.02 -15.70 15.53
CA ARG A 110 -4.34 -15.00 14.40
C ARG A 110 -2.79 -15.06 14.44
N GLU A 111 -2.16 -15.09 13.26
CA GLU A 111 -0.71 -14.88 12.95
C GLU A 111 -0.56 -14.29 11.52
N LEU A 112 0.56 -13.61 11.17
CA LEU A 112 0.68 -12.77 9.94
C LEU A 112 1.98 -12.95 9.11
N TYR A 113 1.85 -13.11 7.77
CA TYR A 113 2.84 -12.96 6.69
C TYR A 113 2.10 -12.55 5.38
N GLN A 114 2.69 -11.69 4.52
CA GLN A 114 2.02 -11.24 3.28
C GLN A 114 2.16 -12.26 2.14
N ARG A 115 1.42 -13.36 2.24
CA ARG A 115 1.36 -14.43 1.23
C ARG A 115 0.54 -14.08 -0.03
N SER A 116 -0.29 -13.04 0.02
CA SER A 116 -1.38 -12.77 -0.92
C SER A 116 -1.48 -11.26 -1.15
N CYS A 117 -1.38 -10.83 -2.41
CA CYS A 117 -1.15 -9.44 -2.79
C CYS A 117 -2.15 -9.01 -3.89
N ASP A 118 -3.25 -8.40 -3.46
CA ASP A 118 -4.21 -7.76 -4.36
C ASP A 118 -3.60 -6.48 -4.95
N MET A 119 -3.33 -6.50 -6.26
CA MET A 119 -2.68 -5.41 -6.98
C MET A 119 -3.57 -4.16 -7.14
N GLY A 120 -4.89 -4.30 -7.07
CA GLY A 120 -5.85 -3.21 -7.28
C GLY A 120 -6.05 -2.33 -6.05
N LEU A 121 -6.18 -2.96 -4.88
CA LEU A 121 -6.46 -2.26 -3.62
C LEU A 121 -5.34 -2.44 -2.57
N GLY A 122 -4.96 -3.68 -2.28
CA GLY A 122 -4.05 -4.00 -1.17
C GLY A 122 -2.62 -3.49 -1.35
N VAL A 123 -1.96 -3.84 -2.45
CA VAL A 123 -0.55 -3.52 -2.70
C VAL A 123 -0.25 -2.02 -2.67
N PRO A 124 -1.04 -1.13 -3.32
CA PRO A 124 -0.86 0.32 -3.20
C PRO A 124 -0.82 0.81 -1.74
N PHE A 125 -1.64 0.22 -0.89
CA PHE A 125 -1.69 0.53 0.54
C PHE A 125 -0.46 -0.01 1.27
N ASN A 126 -0.07 -1.26 0.98
CA ASN A 126 1.07 -1.90 1.64
C ASN A 126 2.40 -1.21 1.33
N ILE A 127 2.63 -0.78 0.09
CA ILE A 127 3.85 -0.04 -0.29
C ILE A 127 3.99 1.21 0.58
N ALA A 128 2.95 2.05 0.61
CA ALA A 128 2.98 3.29 1.38
C ALA A 128 3.05 3.05 2.90
N SER A 129 2.34 2.04 3.41
CA SER A 129 2.33 1.68 4.84
C SER A 129 3.71 1.22 5.32
N TYR A 130 4.34 0.27 4.62
CA TYR A 130 5.67 -0.21 5.02
C TYR A 130 6.78 0.81 4.74
N ALA A 131 6.66 1.64 3.71
CA ALA A 131 7.56 2.77 3.50
C ALA A 131 7.48 3.75 4.68
N LEU A 132 6.27 4.12 5.11
CA LEU A 132 6.05 4.99 6.26
C LEU A 132 6.61 4.39 7.54
N LEU A 133 6.44 3.08 7.76
CA LEU A 133 7.03 2.38 8.91
C LEU A 133 8.56 2.49 8.91
N CYS A 134 9.21 2.28 7.76
CA CYS A 134 10.66 2.46 7.64
C CYS A 134 11.09 3.90 7.95
N HIS A 135 10.34 4.90 7.49
CA HIS A 135 10.58 6.31 7.82
C HIS A 135 10.44 6.57 9.32
N MET A 136 9.40 6.03 9.97
CA MET A 136 9.19 6.16 11.42
C MET A 136 10.32 5.51 12.23
N ILE A 137 10.70 4.28 11.90
CA ILE A 137 11.79 3.56 12.56
C ILE A 137 13.12 4.31 12.38
N ALA A 138 13.42 4.77 11.17
CA ALA A 138 14.62 5.55 10.92
C ALA A 138 14.62 6.86 11.73
N HIS A 139 13.47 7.55 11.80
CA HIS A 139 13.34 8.81 12.53
C HIS A 139 13.58 8.67 14.03
N VAL A 140 13.03 7.62 14.67
CA VAL A 140 13.24 7.38 16.11
C VAL A 140 14.65 6.88 16.43
N CYS A 141 15.32 6.25 15.48
CA CYS A 141 16.71 5.77 15.63
C CYS A 141 17.76 6.80 15.20
N ASP A 142 17.35 8.01 14.80
CA ASP A 142 18.21 9.03 14.19
C ASP A 142 19.02 8.51 12.97
N LEU A 143 18.34 7.74 12.13
CA LEU A 143 18.86 7.19 10.89
C LEU A 143 18.21 7.86 9.66
N VAL A 144 18.72 7.51 8.49
CA VAL A 144 18.12 7.87 7.20
C VAL A 144 17.57 6.60 6.56
N PRO A 145 16.28 6.56 6.17
CA PRO A 145 15.70 5.40 5.53
C PRO A 145 16.33 5.20 4.14
N GLY A 146 16.71 3.96 3.83
CA GLY A 146 17.36 3.60 2.56
C GLY A 146 16.35 3.27 1.45
N SER A 147 15.99 2.00 1.33
CA SER A 147 15.06 1.52 0.30
C SER A 147 14.08 0.50 0.87
N LEU A 148 12.85 0.48 0.34
CA LEU A 148 11.90 -0.60 0.58
C LEU A 148 12.04 -1.67 -0.52
N THR A 149 12.17 -2.93 -0.10
CA THR A 149 12.06 -4.10 -1.00
C THR A 149 10.78 -4.85 -0.63
N HIS A 150 9.80 -4.86 -1.52
CA HIS A 150 8.53 -5.57 -1.30
C HIS A 150 8.56 -6.92 -2.01
N VAL A 151 8.64 -8.00 -1.21
CA VAL A 151 8.58 -9.38 -1.71
C VAL A 151 7.15 -9.89 -1.60
N MET A 152 6.65 -10.50 -2.67
CA MET A 152 5.26 -10.95 -2.80
C MET A 152 5.21 -12.45 -3.12
N GLY A 153 4.24 -13.15 -2.52
CA GLY A 153 3.95 -14.56 -2.82
C GLY A 153 3.05 -14.70 -4.05
N ASP A 154 1.73 -14.68 -3.81
CA ASP A 154 0.72 -14.63 -4.86
C ASP A 154 0.33 -13.17 -5.16
N ALA A 155 0.78 -12.65 -6.30
CA ALA A 155 0.37 -11.34 -6.80
C ALA A 155 -0.75 -11.51 -7.82
N HIS A 156 -1.89 -10.85 -7.58
CA HIS A 156 -3.08 -11.07 -8.38
C HIS A 156 -3.92 -9.82 -8.62
N VAL A 157 -4.66 -9.88 -9.72
CA VAL A 157 -5.72 -8.94 -10.08
C VAL A 157 -7.06 -9.67 -10.00
N TYR A 158 -8.00 -9.12 -9.23
CA TYR A 158 -9.38 -9.60 -9.23
C TYR A 158 -10.03 -9.33 -10.59
N LEU A 159 -10.85 -10.27 -11.08
CA LEU A 159 -11.45 -10.17 -12.41
C LEU A 159 -12.31 -8.92 -12.59
N ASP A 160 -12.99 -8.46 -11.53
CA ASP A 160 -13.81 -7.26 -11.52
C ASP A 160 -12.99 -5.94 -11.40
N HIS A 161 -11.66 -6.03 -11.28
CA HIS A 161 -10.75 -4.87 -11.28
C HIS A 161 -10.07 -4.63 -12.63
N ILE A 162 -10.20 -5.55 -13.60
CA ILE A 162 -9.45 -5.51 -14.86
C ILE A 162 -9.64 -4.18 -15.61
N ASP A 163 -10.88 -3.74 -15.83
CA ASP A 163 -11.16 -2.52 -16.61
C ASP A 163 -10.69 -1.25 -15.88
N ALA A 164 -10.82 -1.24 -14.55
CA ALA A 164 -10.32 -0.17 -13.70
C ALA A 164 -8.79 -0.06 -13.79
N LEU A 165 -8.09 -1.19 -13.78
CA LEU A 165 -6.63 -1.25 -13.90
C LEU A 165 -6.15 -0.93 -15.31
N ARG A 166 -6.85 -1.35 -16.36
CA ARG A 166 -6.55 -0.92 -17.75
C ARG A 166 -6.61 0.60 -17.88
N THR A 167 -7.64 1.23 -17.30
CA THR A 167 -7.72 2.70 -17.23
C THR A 167 -6.55 3.32 -16.46
N GLN A 168 -6.04 2.65 -15.42
CA GLN A 168 -4.85 3.12 -14.68
C GLN A 168 -3.58 3.02 -15.53
N LEU A 169 -3.42 1.94 -16.30
CA LEU A 169 -2.26 1.67 -17.14
C LEU A 169 -2.06 2.67 -18.30
N GLU A 170 -3.12 3.39 -18.68
CA GLU A 170 -3.08 4.45 -19.70
C GLU A 170 -2.52 5.79 -19.16
N ARG A 171 -2.28 5.90 -17.85
CA ARG A 171 -1.84 7.14 -17.20
C ARG A 171 -0.33 7.16 -17.01
N GLU A 172 0.28 8.27 -17.39
CA GLU A 172 1.69 8.53 -17.09
C GLU A 172 1.88 8.84 -15.59
N PRO A 173 2.83 8.17 -14.90
CA PRO A 173 3.22 8.54 -13.55
C PRO A 173 3.66 9.99 -13.44
N ARG A 174 3.42 10.57 -12.26
CA ARG A 174 3.93 11.87 -11.82
C ARG A 174 4.90 11.65 -10.67
N GLU A 175 5.60 12.70 -10.29
CA GLU A 175 6.56 12.66 -9.19
C GLU A 175 5.90 12.18 -7.88
N PHE A 176 6.58 11.26 -7.20
CA PHE A 176 6.20 10.88 -5.85
C PHE A 176 6.28 12.06 -4.87
N PRO A 177 5.37 12.13 -3.88
CA PRO A 177 5.40 13.19 -2.89
C PRO A 177 6.55 13.02 -1.89
N GLU A 178 6.84 14.11 -1.20
CA GLU A 178 7.74 14.11 -0.05
C GLU A 178 6.96 13.84 1.23
N LEU A 179 7.60 13.13 2.16
CA LEU A 179 7.11 12.96 3.53
C LEU A 179 7.89 13.86 4.47
N GLU A 180 7.19 14.76 5.17
CA GLU A 180 7.73 15.51 6.30
C GLU A 180 7.19 14.93 7.61
N ILE A 181 8.10 14.68 8.56
CA ILE A 181 7.78 14.30 9.94
C ILE A 181 8.06 15.52 10.82
N LYS A 182 7.04 16.03 11.50
CA LYS A 182 7.11 17.27 12.30
C LYS A 182 7.74 17.08 13.68
N ARG A 183 7.90 15.83 14.11
CA ARG A 183 8.53 15.50 15.39
C ARG A 183 10.05 15.68 15.31
N GLU A 184 10.66 15.99 16.46
CA GLU A 184 12.11 15.93 16.60
C GLU A 184 12.64 14.50 16.35
N ARG A 185 13.88 14.40 15.85
CA ARG A 185 14.56 13.11 15.62
C ARG A 185 14.96 12.48 16.95
N GLY A 186 14.97 11.14 16.98
CA GLY A 186 15.15 10.38 18.21
C GLY A 186 13.86 10.21 19.02
N GLY A 187 13.88 9.35 20.03
CA GLY A 187 12.78 9.19 20.98
C GLY A 187 12.00 7.87 20.83
N SER A 188 10.71 7.90 21.14
CA SER A 188 9.85 6.70 21.16
C SER A 188 9.08 6.50 19.86
N ILE A 189 8.88 5.23 19.49
CA ILE A 189 7.97 4.81 18.41
C ILE A 189 6.49 4.98 18.81
N ASP A 190 6.20 5.11 20.10
CA ASP A 190 4.86 5.26 20.61
C ASP A 190 4.38 6.72 20.64
N GLY A 191 3.06 6.90 20.64
CA GLY A 191 2.41 8.21 20.82
C GLY A 191 2.46 9.13 19.60
N TRP A 192 2.64 8.58 18.40
CA TRP A 192 2.55 9.31 17.14
C TRP A 192 1.09 9.60 16.78
N LYS A 193 0.86 10.74 16.14
CA LYS A 193 -0.46 11.21 15.71
C LYS A 193 -0.45 11.48 14.22
N LEU A 194 -1.64 11.49 13.61
CA LEU A 194 -1.81 11.82 12.20
C LEU A 194 -1.21 13.20 11.84
N GLU A 195 -1.35 14.17 12.73
CA GLU A 195 -0.84 15.55 12.58
C GLU A 195 0.68 15.65 12.58
N ASP A 196 1.40 14.61 13.02
CA ASP A 196 2.87 14.55 13.00
C ASP A 196 3.44 14.35 11.59
N PHE A 197 2.59 14.02 10.61
CA PHE A 197 2.99 13.72 9.24
C PHE A 197 2.38 14.73 8.25
N GLU A 198 3.21 15.21 7.32
CA GLU A 198 2.78 16.03 6.21
C GLU A 198 3.28 15.45 4.88
N ILE A 199 2.36 15.29 3.92
CA ILE A 199 2.68 14.81 2.58
C ILE A 199 2.71 16.02 1.64
N LYS A 200 3.89 16.37 1.15
CA LYS A 200 4.11 17.55 0.30
C LYS A 200 4.18 17.17 -1.18
N GLY A 201 3.56 17.98 -2.02
CA GLY A 201 3.64 17.81 -3.48
C GLY A 201 2.85 16.64 -4.05
N TYR A 202 1.85 16.11 -3.32
CA TYR A 202 1.04 14.99 -3.83
C TYR A 202 0.00 15.45 -4.86
N ASP A 203 0.34 15.32 -6.14
CA ASP A 203 -0.51 15.64 -7.29
C ASP A 203 -0.87 14.37 -8.12
N PRO A 204 -1.68 13.44 -7.60
CA PRO A 204 -2.04 12.23 -8.33
C PRO A 204 -3.15 12.50 -9.36
N HIS A 205 -3.25 11.61 -10.34
CA HIS A 205 -4.44 11.48 -11.18
C HIS A 205 -5.70 11.20 -10.34
N LYS A 206 -6.88 11.36 -10.96
CA LYS A 206 -8.18 11.13 -10.30
C LYS A 206 -8.31 9.72 -9.72
N SER A 207 -9.10 9.57 -8.67
CA SER A 207 -9.41 8.25 -8.09
C SER A 207 -10.03 7.30 -9.12
N ILE A 208 -9.73 6.01 -9.00
CA ILE A 208 -10.38 4.92 -9.75
C ILE A 208 -11.06 4.03 -8.72
N ALA A 209 -12.37 3.85 -8.86
CA ALA A 209 -13.16 3.03 -7.94
C ALA A 209 -12.96 1.54 -8.24
N MET A 210 -12.67 0.76 -7.20
CA MET A 210 -12.60 -0.70 -7.24
C MET A 210 -13.29 -1.24 -5.99
N LYS A 211 -13.98 -2.37 -6.11
CA LYS A 211 -14.72 -2.99 -5.01
C LYS A 211 -13.83 -3.98 -4.27
N MET A 212 -13.90 -4.00 -2.95
CA MET A 212 -13.19 -5.02 -2.18
C MET A 212 -13.90 -6.37 -2.36
N SER A 213 -13.14 -7.39 -2.75
CA SER A 213 -13.61 -8.78 -2.77
C SER A 213 -13.60 -9.32 -1.34
N VAL A 214 -14.75 -9.78 -0.84
CA VAL A 214 -14.92 -10.21 0.57
C VAL A 214 -15.08 -11.71 0.66
#